data_AF-A0A223S081-F1
#
_entry.id   AF-A0A223S081-F1
#
_cell.length_a   1.000
_cell.length_b   1.000
_cell.length_c   1.000
_cell.angle_alpha   90.00
_cell.angle_beta   90.00
_cell.angle_gamma   90.00
#
_symmetry.space_group_name_H-M   'P 1'
#
loop_
_entity.id
_entity.type
_entity.pdbx_description
1 polymer ?
#
loop_
_entity_poly.entity_id
_entity_poly.type
_entity_poly.pdbx_seq_one_letter_code
_entity_poly.pdbx_strand_id
1 'polypeptide(L)'
;MSDNTDPLGLDHGELRTYEVVWRTGHVERVQGHQVVFKDDAAAALLGRATAREPRIVIHGQFGPHWRLVLTALEADIATIRDVTDGERIPATGEDAP
;
A
#
# COMPACT_ATOMS: atom_id res chain seq x y z
N MET A 1 -25.11 15.94 15.60
CA MET A 1 -23.67 15.77 15.30
C MET A 1 -23.35 14.33 15.61
N SER A 2 -23.34 13.48 14.58
CA SER A 2 -22.99 12.07 14.74
C SER A 2 -21.47 11.99 14.85
N ASP A 3 -21.01 11.53 16.01
CA ASP A 3 -19.62 11.23 16.27
C ASP A 3 -19.22 10.04 15.39
N ASN A 4 -18.41 10.32 14.37
CA ASN A 4 -17.98 9.34 13.38
C ASN A 4 -16.60 8.80 13.79
N THR A 5 -16.45 8.42 15.05
CA THR A 5 -15.23 7.81 15.57
C THR A 5 -15.28 6.31 15.27
N ASP A 6 -14.35 5.86 14.44
CA ASP A 6 -14.01 4.45 14.29
C ASP A 6 -13.79 3.84 15.71
N PRO A 7 -14.45 2.73 16.08
CA PRO A 7 -14.42 2.18 17.45
C PRO A 7 -13.04 1.82 17.99
N LEU A 8 -11.99 1.88 17.17
CA LEU A 8 -10.59 1.64 17.57
C LEU A 8 -9.77 2.92 17.81
N GLY A 9 -10.31 4.11 17.55
CA GLY A 9 -9.57 5.38 17.70
C GLY A 9 -8.36 5.49 16.77
N LEU A 10 -8.32 4.70 15.70
CA LEU A 10 -7.29 4.75 14.68
C LEU A 10 -7.74 5.74 13.61
N ASP A 11 -7.28 6.98 13.69
CA ASP A 11 -7.51 8.01 12.65
C ASP A 11 -7.13 7.54 11.22
N HIS A 12 -6.40 6.42 11.12
CA HIS A 12 -5.79 5.91 9.90
C HIS A 12 -6.10 4.44 9.59
N GLY A 13 -6.94 3.76 10.38
CA GLY A 13 -7.25 2.33 10.23
C GLY A 13 -6.20 1.37 10.84
N GLU A 14 -6.45 0.06 10.80
CA GLU A 14 -5.54 -0.95 11.36
C GLU A 14 -4.19 -1.02 10.64
N LEU A 15 -3.13 -1.42 11.37
CA LEU A 15 -1.84 -1.71 10.76
C LEU A 15 -1.91 -3.04 10.01
N ARG A 16 -1.71 -3.00 8.69
CA ARG A 16 -1.74 -4.16 7.80
C ARG A 16 -0.33 -4.51 7.32
N THR A 17 -0.12 -5.76 6.94
CA THR A 17 1.12 -6.25 6.32
C THR A 17 0.91 -6.41 4.83
N TYR A 18 1.72 -5.72 4.04
CA TYR A 18 1.72 -5.81 2.59
C TYR A 18 2.94 -6.56 2.10
N GLU A 19 2.72 -7.51 1.21
CA GLU A 19 3.80 -8.10 0.43
C GLU A 19 3.94 -7.34 -0.88
N VAL A 20 5.16 -6.90 -1.16
CA VAL A 20 5.53 -6.13 -2.33
C VAL A 20 6.44 -6.99 -3.19
N VAL A 21 5.99 -7.32 -4.40
CA VAL A 21 6.79 -7.99 -5.40
C VAL A 21 7.32 -6.95 -6.36
N TRP A 22 8.63 -6.86 -6.45
CA TRP A 22 9.35 -5.94 -7.33
C TRP A 22 9.53 -6.58 -8.70
N ARG A 23 9.59 -5.78 -9.77
CA ARG A 23 9.86 -6.29 -11.12
C ARG A 23 11.23 -6.94 -11.28
N THR A 24 12.17 -6.64 -10.40
CA THR A 24 13.47 -7.30 -10.31
C THR A 24 13.38 -8.74 -9.78
N GLY A 25 12.22 -9.16 -9.27
CA GLY A 25 12.01 -10.43 -8.59
C GLY A 25 12.29 -10.38 -7.08
N HIS A 26 12.73 -9.24 -6.54
CA HIS A 26 12.81 -9.05 -5.09
C HIS A 26 11.40 -9.09 -4.49
N VAL A 27 11.27 -9.65 -3.28
CA VAL A 27 10.03 -9.69 -2.52
C VAL A 27 10.32 -9.18 -1.12
N GLU A 28 9.55 -8.21 -0.65
CA GLU A 28 9.63 -7.74 0.73
C GLU A 28 8.25 -7.62 1.37
N ARG A 29 8.23 -7.56 2.71
CA ARG A 29 7.02 -7.33 3.49
C ARG A 29 7.17 -6.05 4.29
N VAL A 30 6.18 -5.17 4.16
CA VAL A 30 6.14 -3.88 4.84
C VAL A 30 4.84 -3.74 5.63
N GLN A 31 4.90 -3.05 6.76
CA GLN A 31 3.71 -2.77 7.57
C GLN A 31 3.26 -1.34 7.35
N GLY A 32 1.95 -1.13 7.15
CA GLY A 32 1.38 0.19 6.95
C GLY A 32 -0.13 0.22 7.14
N HIS A 33 -0.68 1.42 7.25
CA HIS A 33 -2.12 1.65 7.37
C HIS A 33 -2.80 1.85 6.01
N GLN A 34 -2.06 2.41 5.05
CA GLN A 34 -2.61 2.80 3.76
C GLN A 34 -1.58 2.62 2.65
N VAL A 35 -2.06 2.15 1.50
CA VAL A 35 -1.35 2.21 0.22
C VAL A 35 -1.96 3.34 -0.59
N VAL A 36 -1.16 4.34 -0.94
CA VAL A 36 -1.61 5.50 -1.71
C VAL A 36 -0.93 5.49 -3.06
N PHE A 37 -1.72 5.51 -4.12
CA PHE A 37 -1.29 5.74 -5.49
C PHE A 37 -1.31 7.25 -5.73
N LYS A 38 -0.12 7.85 -5.82
CA LYS A 38 0.01 9.27 -6.12
C LYS A 38 0.10 9.44 -7.62
N ASP A 39 -1.00 9.88 -8.21
CA ASP A 39 -1.06 10.30 -9.60
C ASP A 39 -1.15 11.83 -9.66
N ASP A 40 -0.20 12.46 -10.34
CA ASP A 40 0.02 13.91 -10.29
C ASP A 40 -0.77 14.66 -11.38
N ALA A 41 -1.94 14.13 -11.77
CA ALA A 41 -2.79 14.71 -12.81
C ALA A 41 -3.16 16.18 -12.52
N ALA A 42 -3.27 16.55 -11.23
CA ALA A 42 -3.51 17.93 -10.80
C ALA A 42 -2.28 18.86 -10.99
N ALA A 43 -1.06 18.34 -10.88
CA ALA A 43 0.17 19.11 -11.05
C ALA A 43 0.49 19.41 -12.53
N ALA A 44 0.09 18.52 -13.43
CA ALA A 44 0.17 18.73 -14.89
C ALA A 44 -0.74 19.89 -15.35
N LEU A 45 -1.88 20.10 -14.70
CA LEU A 45 -2.86 21.15 -15.04
C LEU A 45 -2.36 22.58 -14.70
N LEU A 46 -1.45 22.71 -13.72
CA LEU A 46 -0.92 24.00 -13.25
C LEU A 46 0.39 24.42 -13.94
N GLY A 47 0.84 23.69 -14.98
CA GLY A 47 1.96 24.07 -15.85
C GLY A 47 3.31 24.20 -15.14
N ARG A 48 3.45 23.69 -13.91
CA ARG A 48 4.66 23.84 -13.07
C ARG A 48 5.34 22.53 -12.68
N ALA A 49 4.80 21.38 -13.05
CA ALA A 49 5.42 20.10 -12.78
C ALA A 49 5.92 19.45 -14.07
N THR A 50 7.23 19.19 -14.16
CA THR A 50 7.71 18.06 -14.96
C THR A 50 6.92 16.84 -14.51
N ALA A 51 6.21 16.17 -15.43
CA ALA A 51 5.39 15.00 -15.12
C ALA A 51 6.18 14.05 -14.20
N ARG A 52 5.80 14.00 -12.92
CA ARG A 52 6.49 13.17 -11.95
C ARG A 52 5.94 11.76 -12.14
N GLU A 53 6.83 10.79 -12.30
CA GLU A 53 6.44 9.40 -12.53
C GLU A 53 5.51 8.91 -11.39
N PRO A 54 4.44 8.14 -11.70
CA PRO A 54 3.49 7.64 -10.71
C PRO A 54 4.20 6.88 -9.60
N ARG A 55 3.75 7.10 -8.35
CA ARG A 55 4.39 6.52 -7.16
C ARG A 55 3.41 5.85 -6.25
N ILE A 56 3.87 4.76 -5.66
CA ILE A 56 3.21 4.08 -4.56
C ILE A 56 3.85 4.55 -3.26
N VAL A 57 3.02 4.87 -2.28
CA VAL A 57 3.44 5.32 -0.96
C VAL A 57 2.73 4.53 0.12
N ILE A 58 3.49 3.98 1.07
CA ILE A 58 2.97 3.28 2.24
C ILE A 58 3.43 4.00 3.50
N HIS A 59 2.49 4.34 4.36
CA HIS A 59 2.77 4.94 5.67
C HIS A 59 2.33 4.01 6.79
N GLY A 60 3.09 4.00 7.88
CA GLY A 60 2.81 3.24 9.09
C GLY A 60 2.98 4.12 10.33
N GLN A 61 2.17 3.87 11.35
CA GLN A 61 2.35 4.43 12.68
C GLN A 61 2.99 3.38 13.58
N PHE A 62 4.12 3.73 14.19
CA PHE A 62 4.84 2.85 15.12
C PHE A 62 5.03 3.60 16.44
N GLY A 63 4.26 3.20 17.46
CA GLY A 63 4.11 4.00 18.68
C GLY A 63 3.48 5.36 18.38
N PRO A 64 4.02 6.48 18.88
CA PRO A 64 3.47 7.81 18.61
C PRO A 64 3.92 8.38 17.25
N HIS A 65 4.72 7.65 16.45
CA HIS A 65 5.37 8.21 15.27
C HIS A 65 4.76 7.72 13.97
N TRP A 66 4.24 8.67 13.19
CA TRP A 66 3.90 8.46 11.78
C TRP A 66 5.16 8.44 10.92
N ARG A 67 5.30 7.45 10.05
CA ARG A 67 6.50 7.27 9.22
C ARG A 67 6.13 6.86 7.81
N LEU A 68 6.91 7.38 6.86
CA LEU A 68 6.96 6.82 5.51
C LEU A 68 7.71 5.49 5.58
N VAL A 69 7.04 4.39 5.21
CA VAL A 69 7.59 3.04 5.24
C VAL A 69 8.13 2.65 3.87
N LEU A 70 7.37 2.93 2.81
CA LEU A 70 7.77 2.66 1.43
C LEU A 70 7.41 3.83 0.52
N THR A 71 8.32 4.17 -0.38
CA THR A 71 8.05 4.99 -1.56
C THR A 71 8.76 4.38 -2.75
N ALA A 72 8.00 4.05 -3.79
CA ALA A 72 8.51 3.40 -4.99
C ALA A 72 7.83 3.97 -6.23
N LEU A 73 8.49 3.89 -7.39
CA LEU A 73 7.81 4.12 -8.65
C LEU A 73 6.84 2.98 -8.90
N GLU A 74 5.65 3.28 -9.42
CA GLU A 74 4.70 2.23 -9.81
C GLU A 74 5.31 1.30 -10.87
N ALA A 75 6.13 1.86 -11.75
CA ALA A 75 6.85 1.10 -12.77
C ALA A 75 7.78 0.02 -12.21
N ASP A 76 8.29 0.16 -10.99
CA ASP A 76 9.21 -0.81 -10.37
C ASP A 76 8.47 -1.96 -9.66
N ILE A 77 7.17 -1.80 -9.44
CA ILE A 77 6.34 -2.75 -8.71
C ILE A 77 5.65 -3.70 -9.68
N ALA A 78 5.74 -5.00 -9.39
CA ALA A 78 4.98 -6.02 -10.10
C ALA A 78 3.60 -6.21 -9.46
N THR A 79 3.55 -6.43 -8.14
CA THR A 79 2.30 -6.55 -7.38
C THR A 79 2.47 -6.05 -5.94
N ILE A 80 1.36 -5.62 -5.34
CA ILE A 80 1.25 -5.38 -3.90
C ILE A 80 -0.03 -6.06 -3.41
N ARG A 81 0.08 -6.87 -2.35
CA ARG A 81 -1.05 -7.58 -1.74
C ARG A 81 -1.07 -7.41 -0.23
N ASP A 82 -2.26 -7.22 0.34
CA ASP A 82 -2.46 -7.35 1.80
C ASP A 82 -2.39 -8.84 2.17
N VAL A 83 -1.47 -9.19 3.05
CA VAL A 83 -1.24 -10.55 3.54
C VAL A 83 -1.36 -10.64 5.07
N THR A 84 -1.99 -9.64 5.69
CA THR A 84 -2.08 -9.49 7.15
C THR A 84 -2.64 -10.74 7.82
N ASP A 85 -3.67 -11.33 7.25
CA ASP A 85 -4.38 -12.49 7.82
C ASP A 85 -3.86 -13.83 7.27
N GLY A 86 -2.78 -13.81 6.49
CA GLY A 86 -2.30 -14.94 5.71
C GLY A 86 -3.23 -15.22 4.52
N GLU A 87 -2.68 -15.17 3.31
CA GLU A 87 -3.46 -15.57 2.14
C GLU A 87 -3.73 -17.08 2.20
N ARG A 88 -5.01 -17.47 2.36
CA ARG A 88 -5.45 -18.80 1.91
C ARG A 88 -5.27 -18.82 0.40
N ILE A 89 -4.15 -19.37 -0.05
CA ILE A 89 -4.03 -19.86 -1.41
C ILE A 89 -5.20 -20.86 -1.58
N PRO A 90 -6.20 -20.63 -2.45
CA PRO A 90 -7.13 -21.69 -2.79
C PRO A 90 -6.26 -22.82 -3.33
N ALA A 91 -6.28 -23.98 -2.65
CA ALA A 91 -5.55 -25.16 -3.10
C ALA A 91 -5.85 -25.34 -4.58
N THR A 92 -4.84 -25.16 -5.42
CA THR A 92 -4.96 -25.34 -6.86
C THR A 92 -5.60 -26.70 -7.06
N GLY A 93 -6.76 -26.70 -7.73
CA GLY A 93 -7.49 -27.93 -8.03
C GLY A 93 -6.62 -28.84 -8.88
N GLU A 94 -6.05 -29.85 -8.26
CA GLU A 94 -5.45 -30.99 -8.93
C GLU A 94 -5.79 -32.24 -8.10
N ASP A 95 -7.09 -32.51 -8.03
CA ASP A 95 -7.62 -33.86 -7.81
C ASP A 95 -8.74 -34.03 -8.85
N ALA A 96 -8.32 -34.28 -10.09
CA ALA A 96 -9.19 -34.84 -11.11
C ALA A 96 -8.91 -36.36 -11.15
N PRO A 97 -9.91 -37.22 -10.88
CA PRO A 97 -9.78 -38.65 -11.15
C PRO A 97 -9.72 -38.95 -12.66
#